data_AF-A0A957R7J8-F1
#
_entry.id   AF-A0A957R7J8-F1
#
_cell.length_a   1.000
_cell.length_b   1.000
_cell.length_c   1.000
_cell.angle_alpha   90.00
_cell.angle_beta   90.00
_cell.angle_gamma   90.00
#
_symmetry.space_group_name_H-M   'P 1'
#
loop_
_entity.id
_entity.type
_entity.pdbx_description
1 polymer ?
#
loop_
_entity_poly.entity_id
_entity_poly.type
_entity_poly.pdbx_seq_one_letter_code
_entity_poly.pdbx_strand_id
1 'polypeptide(L)'
;RTQAQLRLVTTRGPHNSTVLDDTYNASPDSVIAALNLLHELNGRKVAVLGDMLELGAAEEESHRLVGRRAKAVADILVTVGERGRIIGEEALIDGMPAKQVFITQTTAEAIELLTEIIQEQDFILVKGSLGARMDRVVAGLSRMKGKL
;
A
#
# COMPACT_ATOMS: atom_id res chain seq x y z
N ARG A 1 -11.91 -3.32 24.12
CA ARG A 1 -11.80 -3.18 22.65
C ARG A 1 -11.47 -1.73 22.35
N THR A 2 -10.20 -1.39 22.25
CA THR A 2 -9.75 -0.05 21.84
C THR A 2 -10.06 0.09 20.36
N GLN A 3 -10.96 1.02 20.00
CA GLN A 3 -11.10 1.45 18.62
C GLN A 3 -9.71 1.90 18.15
N ALA A 4 -9.15 1.21 17.17
CA ALA A 4 -7.99 1.72 16.44
C ALA A 4 -8.44 3.04 15.79
N GLN A 5 -8.03 4.17 16.37
CA GLN A 5 -8.33 5.48 15.84
C GLN A 5 -7.55 5.60 14.54
N LEU A 6 -8.24 5.42 13.40
CA LEU A 6 -7.69 5.63 12.07
C LEU A 6 -7.14 7.05 11.99
N ARG A 7 -5.82 7.20 12.02
CA ARG A 7 -5.14 8.47 11.78
C ARG A 7 -4.65 8.50 10.33
N LEU A 8 -5.60 8.40 9.41
CA LEU A 8 -5.32 8.54 7.99
C LEU A 8 -5.11 10.02 7.68
N VAL A 9 -3.96 10.35 7.09
CA VAL A 9 -3.64 11.71 6.68
C VAL A 9 -3.63 11.77 5.17
N THR A 10 -4.41 12.68 4.59
CA THR A 10 -4.37 12.94 3.15
C THR A 10 -3.36 14.04 2.85
N THR A 11 -2.46 13.79 1.91
CA THR A 11 -1.55 14.81 1.36
C THR A 11 -1.54 14.74 -0.15
N ARG A 12 -1.22 15.85 -0.82
CA ARG A 12 -1.01 15.81 -2.28
C ARG A 12 0.18 14.88 -2.57
N GLY A 13 0.26 14.28 -3.75
CA GLY A 13 1.40 13.50 -4.25
C GLY A 13 1.97 14.12 -5.54
N PRO A 14 2.89 13.46 -6.25
CA PRO A 14 3.34 13.88 -7.57
C PRO A 14 2.18 13.86 -8.58
N HIS A 15 2.28 14.60 -9.69
CA HIS A 15 1.25 14.63 -10.75
C HIS A 15 -0.18 14.88 -10.22
N ASN A 16 -0.38 15.78 -9.25
CA ASN A 16 -1.69 16.04 -8.64
C ASN A 16 -2.39 14.82 -8.03
N SER A 17 -1.68 13.72 -7.77
CA SER A 17 -2.21 12.56 -7.05
C SER A 17 -2.57 12.91 -5.60
N THR A 18 -3.33 12.04 -4.96
CA THR A 18 -3.69 12.11 -3.54
C THR A 18 -3.09 10.92 -2.81
N VAL A 19 -2.24 11.17 -1.83
CA VAL A 19 -1.64 10.15 -0.97
C VAL A 19 -2.47 10.03 0.31
N LEU A 20 -2.92 8.81 0.60
CA LEU A 20 -3.55 8.42 1.85
C LEU A 20 -2.47 7.74 2.71
N ASP A 21 -1.89 8.49 3.64
CA ASP A 21 -0.86 8.02 4.55
C ASP A 21 -1.49 7.36 5.78
N ASP A 22 -1.23 6.06 5.95
CA ASP A 22 -1.62 5.25 7.11
C ASP A 22 -0.45 4.37 7.59
N THR A 23 0.73 4.97 7.71
CA THR A 23 2.02 4.29 7.91
C THR A 23 2.41 4.01 9.37
N TYR A 24 1.51 4.23 10.33
CA TYR A 24 1.83 4.10 11.77
C TYR A 24 1.53 2.71 12.34
N ASN A 25 0.41 2.09 11.92
CA ASN A 25 -0.02 0.77 12.39
C ASN A 25 -0.53 -0.05 11.22
N ALA A 26 -0.20 -1.35 11.20
CA ALA A 26 -0.74 -2.28 10.22
C ALA A 26 -1.09 -3.60 10.90
N SER A 27 -2.30 -3.64 11.48
CA SER A 27 -3.01 -4.88 11.70
C SER A 27 -3.81 -5.26 10.44
N PRO A 28 -4.15 -6.53 10.23
CA PRO A 28 -4.92 -6.97 9.07
C PRO A 28 -6.23 -6.20 8.92
N ASP A 29 -7.00 -6.07 10.01
CA ASP A 29 -8.25 -5.30 10.05
C ASP A 29 -8.05 -3.84 9.63
N SER A 30 -6.96 -3.20 10.08
CA SER A 30 -6.66 -1.82 9.70
C SER A 30 -6.33 -1.69 8.21
N VAL A 31 -5.62 -2.67 7.63
CA VAL A 31 -5.26 -2.66 6.20
C VAL A 31 -6.50 -2.89 5.35
N ILE A 32 -7.38 -3.81 5.75
CA ILE A 32 -8.66 -4.02 5.10
C ILE A 32 -9.53 -2.75 5.17
N ALA A 33 -9.59 -2.07 6.31
CA ALA A 33 -10.33 -0.82 6.44
C ALA A 33 -9.78 0.29 5.52
N ALA A 34 -8.46 0.42 5.41
CA ALA A 34 -7.83 1.39 4.51
C ALA A 34 -8.10 1.06 3.03
N LEU A 35 -8.05 -0.23 2.65
CA LEU A 35 -8.44 -0.69 1.31
C LEU A 35 -9.93 -0.45 1.03
N ASN A 36 -10.80 -0.62 2.02
CA ASN A 36 -12.22 -0.27 1.88
C ASN A 36 -12.42 1.22 1.62
N LEU A 37 -11.69 2.10 2.33
CA LEU A 37 -11.74 3.53 2.04
C LEU A 37 -11.24 3.84 0.62
N LEU A 38 -10.12 3.24 0.20
CA LEU A 38 -9.59 3.39 -1.16
C LEU A 38 -10.61 2.95 -2.21
N HIS A 39 -11.40 1.90 -1.93
CA HIS A 39 -12.42 1.37 -2.83
C HIS A 39 -13.51 2.39 -3.15
N GLU A 40 -13.91 3.23 -2.17
CA GLU A 40 -14.95 4.25 -2.33
C GLU A 40 -14.52 5.45 -3.20
N LEU A 41 -13.22 5.58 -3.49
CA LEU A 41 -12.70 6.69 -4.29
C LEU A 41 -12.92 6.44 -5.79
N ASN A 42 -13.19 7.50 -6.55
CA ASN A 42 -13.38 7.43 -7.99
C ASN A 42 -12.10 7.87 -8.71
N GLY A 43 -11.42 6.94 -9.36
CA GLY A 43 -10.14 7.17 -10.03
C GLY A 43 -9.25 5.93 -9.96
N ARG A 44 -8.05 6.05 -10.52
CA ARG A 44 -7.05 4.96 -10.49
C ARG A 44 -6.48 4.83 -9.07
N LYS A 45 -6.50 3.60 -8.55
CA LYS A 45 -6.15 3.23 -7.17
C LYS A 45 -4.83 2.49 -7.13
N VAL A 46 -3.85 3.07 -6.46
CA VAL A 46 -2.54 2.48 -6.22
C VAL A 46 -2.43 2.12 -4.73
N ALA A 47 -2.30 0.84 -4.42
CA ALA A 47 -2.05 0.37 -3.05
C ALA A 47 -0.57 0.05 -2.88
N VAL A 48 0.08 0.68 -1.91
CA VAL A 48 1.48 0.44 -1.54
C VAL A 48 1.53 -0.14 -0.12
N LEU A 49 1.72 -1.46 -0.01
CA LEU A 49 1.52 -2.23 1.22
C LEU A 49 2.83 -2.87 1.71
N GLY A 50 3.23 -2.53 2.92
CA GLY A 50 4.41 -3.11 3.58
C GLY A 50 4.07 -4.23 4.57
N ASP A 51 5.11 -4.82 5.16
CA ASP A 51 5.00 -5.85 6.20
C ASP A 51 4.03 -5.47 7.32
N MET A 52 3.12 -6.40 7.67
CA MET A 52 2.43 -6.44 8.95
C MET A 52 3.24 -7.31 9.91
N LEU A 53 3.54 -6.80 11.11
CA LEU A 53 4.44 -7.46 12.06
C LEU A 53 3.66 -7.97 13.29
N GLU A 54 4.31 -8.83 14.07
CA GLU A 54 3.80 -9.31 15.37
C GLU A 54 2.47 -10.09 15.30
N LEU A 55 2.20 -10.75 14.17
CA LEU A 55 0.96 -11.52 13.94
C LEU A 55 1.03 -12.99 14.42
N GLY A 56 2.21 -13.46 14.82
CA GLY A 56 2.42 -14.82 15.28
C GLY A 56 1.99 -15.88 14.25
N ALA A 57 1.24 -16.88 14.68
CA ALA A 57 0.80 -17.98 13.82
C ALA A 57 -0.16 -17.55 12.68
N ALA A 58 -0.78 -16.37 12.79
CA ALA A 58 -1.70 -15.84 11.78
C ALA A 58 -0.99 -15.01 10.69
N GLU A 59 0.34 -14.88 10.74
CA GLU A 59 1.08 -13.96 9.88
C GLU A 59 0.84 -14.20 8.39
N GLU A 60 1.05 -15.43 7.92
CA GLU A 60 0.89 -15.74 6.50
C GLU A 60 -0.57 -15.52 6.02
N GLU A 61 -1.53 -16.14 6.71
CA GLU A 61 -2.95 -16.03 6.32
C GLU A 61 -3.46 -14.59 6.37
N SER A 62 -2.95 -13.79 7.30
CA SER A 62 -3.29 -12.36 7.39
C SER A 62 -2.81 -11.58 6.18
N HIS A 63 -1.58 -11.84 5.70
CA HIS A 63 -1.06 -11.20 4.48
C HIS A 63 -1.83 -11.69 3.24
N ARG A 64 -2.18 -12.97 3.18
CA ARG A 64 -3.03 -13.51 2.10
C ARG A 64 -4.41 -12.85 2.09
N LEU A 65 -5.07 -12.74 3.23
CA LEU A 65 -6.36 -12.03 3.35
C LEU A 65 -6.28 -10.60 2.78
N VAL A 66 -5.21 -9.89 3.10
CA VAL A 66 -4.97 -8.54 2.56
C VAL A 66 -4.72 -8.57 1.05
N GLY A 67 -3.97 -9.55 0.53
CA GLY A 67 -3.72 -9.71 -0.91
C GLY A 67 -4.99 -9.90 -1.71
N ARG A 68 -5.90 -10.78 -1.26
CA ARG A 68 -7.22 -10.98 -1.87
C ARG A 68 -8.04 -9.68 -1.88
N ARG A 69 -8.02 -8.92 -0.78
CA ARG A 69 -8.73 -7.64 -0.74
C ARG A 69 -8.09 -6.59 -1.66
N ALA A 70 -6.77 -6.51 -1.70
CA ALA A 70 -6.03 -5.58 -2.55
C ALA A 70 -6.38 -5.81 -4.03
N LYS A 71 -6.41 -7.07 -4.49
CA LYS A 71 -6.86 -7.42 -5.84
C LYS A 71 -8.27 -6.91 -6.15
N ALA A 72 -9.19 -6.97 -5.19
CA ALA A 72 -10.57 -6.52 -5.38
C ALA A 72 -10.75 -4.99 -5.38
N VAL A 73 -9.69 -4.22 -5.08
CA VAL A 73 -9.76 -2.76 -4.88
C VAL A 73 -8.82 -2.00 -5.81
N ALA A 74 -7.56 -2.41 -5.87
CA ALA A 74 -6.49 -1.62 -6.45
C ALA A 74 -6.33 -1.94 -7.94
N ASP A 75 -6.10 -0.90 -8.73
CA ASP A 75 -5.69 -1.04 -10.13
C ASP A 75 -4.20 -1.40 -10.24
N ILE A 76 -3.41 -0.98 -9.25
CA ILE A 76 -1.99 -1.29 -9.10
C ILE A 76 -1.71 -1.64 -7.64
N LEU A 77 -1.00 -2.74 -7.42
CA LEU A 77 -0.50 -3.17 -6.12
C LEU A 77 1.02 -3.15 -6.13
N VAL A 78 1.61 -2.40 -5.20
CA VAL A 78 3.04 -2.45 -4.90
C VAL A 78 3.20 -2.98 -3.49
N THR A 79 3.96 -4.04 -3.30
CA THR A 79 4.26 -4.59 -1.97
C THR A 79 5.71 -4.40 -1.60
N VAL A 80 5.98 -4.19 -0.31
CA VAL A 80 7.33 -3.90 0.18
C VAL A 80 7.68 -4.82 1.35
N GLY A 81 8.84 -5.47 1.27
CA GLY A 81 9.38 -6.29 2.35
C GLY A 81 9.09 -7.77 2.20
N GLU A 82 9.74 -8.58 3.05
CA GLU A 82 9.70 -10.05 2.98
C GLU A 82 8.27 -10.58 3.19
N ARG A 83 7.51 -9.99 4.12
CA ARG A 83 6.15 -10.44 4.41
C ARG A 83 5.15 -9.78 3.48
N GLY A 84 5.41 -8.54 3.07
CA GLY A 84 4.68 -7.82 2.04
C GLY A 84 4.60 -8.61 0.73
N ARG A 85 5.66 -9.37 0.36
CA ARG A 85 5.65 -10.29 -0.77
C ARG A 85 4.45 -11.25 -0.76
N ILE A 86 4.05 -11.76 0.40
CA ILE A 86 2.91 -12.70 0.53
C ILE A 86 1.60 -12.03 0.05
N ILE A 87 1.42 -10.73 0.30
CA ILE A 87 0.27 -9.96 -0.18
C ILE A 87 0.24 -9.94 -1.71
N GLY A 88 1.38 -9.66 -2.34
CA GLY A 88 1.51 -9.58 -3.79
C GLY A 88 1.32 -10.94 -4.47
N GLU A 89 1.94 -11.97 -3.91
CA GLU A 89 1.78 -13.35 -4.40
C GLU A 89 0.33 -13.83 -4.31
N GLU A 90 -0.35 -13.55 -3.21
CA GLU A 90 -1.75 -13.92 -3.08
C GLU A 90 -2.63 -13.13 -4.07
N ALA A 91 -2.37 -11.85 -4.30
CA ALA A 91 -3.10 -11.07 -5.30
C ALA A 91 -2.95 -11.67 -6.71
N LEU A 92 -1.75 -12.15 -7.06
CA LEU A 92 -1.50 -12.86 -8.32
C LEU A 92 -2.26 -14.19 -8.38
N ILE A 93 -2.23 -15.00 -7.32
CA ILE A 93 -2.96 -16.27 -7.20
C ILE A 93 -4.47 -16.04 -7.36
N ASP A 94 -5.00 -14.97 -6.76
CA ASP A 94 -6.40 -14.58 -6.86
C ASP A 94 -6.78 -13.92 -8.20
N GLY A 95 -5.83 -13.84 -9.14
CA GLY A 95 -6.07 -13.46 -10.53
C GLY A 95 -5.84 -11.98 -10.86
N MET A 96 -5.14 -11.22 -10.00
CA MET A 96 -4.67 -9.89 -10.38
C MET A 96 -3.64 -10.01 -11.53
N PRO A 97 -3.78 -9.26 -12.63
CA PRO A 97 -2.83 -9.29 -13.73
C PRO A 97 -1.40 -9.00 -13.28
N ALA A 98 -0.43 -9.81 -13.70
CA ALA A 98 0.97 -9.67 -13.27
C ALA A 98 1.57 -8.29 -13.56
N LYS A 99 1.14 -7.62 -14.64
CA LYS A 99 1.56 -6.24 -14.98
C LYS A 99 1.05 -5.17 -14.01
N GLN A 100 0.16 -5.52 -13.09
CA GLN A 100 -0.44 -4.63 -12.09
C GLN A 100 0.07 -4.92 -10.67
N VAL A 101 0.88 -5.98 -10.48
CA VAL A 101 1.43 -6.35 -9.17
C VAL A 101 2.94 -6.23 -9.22
N PHE A 102 3.49 -5.45 -8.30
CA PHE A 102 4.91 -5.23 -8.17
C PHE A 102 5.36 -5.59 -6.76
N ILE A 103 6.22 -6.60 -6.66
CA ILE A 103 6.76 -7.05 -5.38
C ILE A 103 8.17 -6.50 -5.27
N THR A 104 8.41 -5.68 -4.24
CA THR A 104 9.69 -5.03 -3.98
C THR A 104 10.22 -5.44 -2.61
N GLN A 105 11.54 -5.46 -2.46
CA GLN A 105 12.17 -5.83 -1.20
C GLN A 105 12.31 -4.63 -0.26
N THR A 106 12.53 -3.43 -0.82
CA THR A 106 12.85 -2.23 -0.05
C THR A 106 11.97 -1.03 -0.42
N THR A 107 11.82 -0.10 0.52
CA THR A 107 11.09 1.16 0.25
C THR A 107 11.76 1.99 -0.85
N ALA A 108 13.07 1.83 -1.08
CA ALA A 108 13.80 2.54 -2.13
C ALA A 108 13.40 2.03 -3.52
N GLU A 109 13.40 0.71 -3.72
CA GLU A 109 12.90 0.07 -4.95
C GLU A 109 11.45 0.45 -5.22
N ALA A 110 10.61 0.46 -4.19
CA ALA A 110 9.22 0.89 -4.32
C ALA A 110 9.12 2.35 -4.80
N ILE A 111 9.95 3.26 -4.27
CA ILE A 111 9.96 4.67 -4.69
C ILE A 111 10.41 4.81 -6.15
N GLU A 112 11.49 4.12 -6.55
CA GLU A 112 11.98 4.13 -7.93
C GLU A 112 10.95 3.58 -8.91
N LEU A 113 10.23 2.51 -8.54
CA LEU A 113 9.14 2.01 -9.35
C LEU A 113 7.99 3.04 -9.45
N LEU A 114 7.62 3.64 -8.32
CA LEU A 114 6.52 4.59 -8.24
C LEU A 114 6.77 5.86 -9.06
N THR A 115 8.03 6.26 -9.31
CA THR A 115 8.34 7.40 -10.20
C THR A 115 7.86 7.15 -11.64
N GLU A 116 7.84 5.89 -12.08
CA GLU A 116 7.53 5.51 -13.46
C GLU A 116 6.04 5.21 -13.68
N ILE A 117 5.32 4.78 -12.63
CA ILE A 117 3.97 4.22 -12.78
C ILE A 117 2.85 5.11 -12.23
N ILE A 118 3.17 6.11 -11.40
CA ILE A 118 2.17 7.06 -10.91
C ILE A 118 1.71 7.94 -12.07
N GLN A 119 0.40 8.07 -12.19
CA GLN A 119 -0.27 8.90 -13.18
C GLN A 119 -0.94 10.09 -12.52
N GLU A 120 -1.40 11.01 -13.36
CA GLU A 120 -2.11 12.18 -12.87
C GLU A 120 -3.38 11.78 -12.12
N GLN A 121 -3.63 12.42 -10.97
CA GLN A 121 -4.84 12.22 -10.17
C GLN A 121 -5.02 10.81 -9.56
N ASP A 122 -3.95 9.99 -9.51
CA ASP A 122 -3.99 8.71 -8.79
C ASP A 122 -4.36 8.89 -7.30
N PHE A 123 -5.08 7.91 -6.75
CA PHE A 123 -5.23 7.74 -5.29
C PHE A 123 -4.26 6.69 -4.80
N ILE A 124 -3.32 7.09 -3.95
CA ILE A 124 -2.19 6.28 -3.51
C ILE A 124 -2.34 5.99 -2.01
N LEU A 125 -2.73 4.77 -1.65
CA LEU A 125 -2.71 4.31 -0.27
C LEU A 125 -1.30 3.83 0.08
N VAL A 126 -0.71 4.36 1.16
CA VAL A 126 0.57 3.87 1.69
C VAL A 126 0.35 3.37 3.11
N LYS A 127 0.62 2.08 3.32
CA LYS A 127 0.35 1.42 4.60
C LYS A 127 1.34 0.32 4.90
N GLY A 128 1.71 0.17 6.16
CA GLY A 128 2.59 -0.88 6.67
C GLY A 128 2.86 -0.67 8.15
N SER A 129 3.46 -1.66 8.79
CA SER A 129 3.87 -1.53 10.19
C SER A 129 4.92 -0.43 10.35
N LEU A 130 5.11 0.07 11.58
CA LEU A 130 6.19 1.01 11.88
C LEU A 130 7.56 0.42 11.52
N GLY A 131 7.77 -0.89 11.71
CA GLY A 131 9.01 -1.57 11.34
C GLY A 131 9.25 -1.64 9.83
N ALA A 132 8.20 -1.65 9.01
CA ALA A 132 8.30 -1.62 7.55
C ALA A 132 8.77 -0.26 6.99
N ARG A 133 8.76 0.80 7.81
CA ARG A 133 9.26 2.14 7.46
C ARG A 133 8.62 2.73 6.18
N MET A 134 7.33 2.49 6.01
CA MET A 134 6.55 3.00 4.88
C MET A 134 6.43 4.54 4.88
N ASP A 135 6.74 5.20 6.01
CA ASP A 135 6.95 6.65 6.12
C ASP A 135 7.95 7.17 5.06
N ARG A 136 8.94 6.34 4.71
CA ARG A 136 9.94 6.66 3.68
C ARG A 136 9.33 6.74 2.29
N VAL A 137 8.36 5.89 1.96
CA VAL A 137 7.65 5.95 0.68
C VAL A 137 6.88 7.27 0.59
N VAL A 138 6.12 7.63 1.63
CA VAL A 138 5.38 8.91 1.68
C VAL A 138 6.32 10.11 1.53
N ALA A 139 7.47 10.09 2.20
CA ALA A 139 8.49 11.12 2.06
C ALA A 139 9.08 11.17 0.64
N GLY A 140 9.34 10.01 0.02
CA GLY A 140 9.78 9.90 -1.37
C GLY A 140 8.78 10.51 -2.35
N LEU A 141 7.50 10.13 -2.24
CA LEU A 141 6.40 10.70 -3.03
C LEU A 141 6.32 12.21 -2.88
N SER A 142 6.48 12.72 -1.66
CA SER A 142 6.44 14.16 -1.40
C SER A 142 7.59 14.93 -2.05
N ARG A 143 8.78 14.32 -2.16
CA ARG A 143 9.94 14.95 -2.83
C ARG A 143 9.78 14.98 -4.36
N MET A 144 9.07 14.02 -4.94
CA MET A 144 8.82 13.98 -6.39
C MET A 144 7.98 15.16 -6.89
N LYS A 145 7.13 15.74 -6.03
CA LYS A 145 6.32 16.94 -6.36
C LYS A 145 7.12 18.09 -6.96
N GLY A 146 8.40 18.21 -6.61
CA GLY A 146 9.26 19.32 -7.01
C GLY A 146 10.08 19.09 -8.29
N LYS A 147 9.96 17.93 -8.96
CA LYS A 147 10.73 17.60 -10.18
C LYS A 147 9.93 17.84 -11.48
N LEU A 148 9.14 18.92 -11.53
CA LEU A 148 8.51 19.37 -12.77
C LEU A 148 9.53 20.04 -13.70
#